data_AF-A0A7S2BE79-F1
#
_entry.id   AF-A0A7S2BE79-F1
#
_cell.length_a   1.000
_cell.length_b   1.000
_cell.length_c   1.000
_cell.angle_alpha   90.00
_cell.angle_beta   90.00
_cell.angle_gamma   90.00
#
_symmetry.space_group_name_H-M   'P 1'
#
loop_
_entity.id
_entity.type
_entity.pdbx_description
1 polymer ?
#
loop_
_entity_poly.entity_id
_entity_poly.type
_entity_poly.pdbx_seq_one_letter_code
_entity_poly.pdbx_strand_id
1 'polypeptide(L)'
;LGTLRGARGASQEQMSAQEVATAFIGHYYNLCDANVDGLAPLYQDGSLATVEGEQHQGPANIVAKLKSLGQVTHVQQSLDVQPSLSPSAISIFATGAITINGTQQYHFAQYFQLVATGPGAYYLQNDMLRICYPKDTQLTPDTSEIAGAFMNHYYTTYDTNPDGLAGLYLPNASLHFEGQQFDGPAAIVEKHKVVGQVTHQIQTLELQQQSIGGNAACIFVTGRLSIGGDNPLQFAQFFQLVGDANGDYALLNDMFRLIYA
;
A
#
# COMPACT_ATOMS: atom_id res chain seq x y z
N LEU A 1 -33.97 26.99 -41.56
CA LEU A 1 -34.70 25.76 -41.19
C LEU A 1 -33.84 24.59 -41.65
N GLY A 2 -32.81 24.15 -40.95
CA GLY A 2 -32.79 23.65 -39.57
C GLY A 2 -32.18 22.24 -39.65
N THR A 3 -30.85 22.17 -39.75
CA THR A 3 -30.07 20.93 -39.89
C THR A 3 -30.04 20.15 -38.58
N LEU A 4 -30.49 18.89 -38.63
CA LEU A 4 -30.33 17.91 -37.57
C LEU A 4 -28.84 17.59 -37.38
N ARG A 5 -28.24 18.10 -36.31
CA ARG A 5 -26.95 17.65 -35.78
C ARG A 5 -27.16 17.25 -34.33
N GLY A 6 -26.88 15.98 -34.06
CA GLY A 6 -26.94 15.40 -32.72
C GLY A 6 -26.61 13.92 -32.76
N ALA A 7 -25.52 13.55 -33.43
CA ALA A 7 -24.88 12.27 -33.16
C ALA A 7 -24.44 12.32 -31.69
N ARG A 8 -25.15 11.58 -30.83
CA ARG A 8 -24.70 11.26 -29.47
C ARG A 8 -23.31 10.67 -29.60
N GLY A 9 -22.30 11.40 -29.13
CA GLY A 9 -21.00 10.80 -28.85
C GLY A 9 -21.22 9.68 -27.85
N ALA A 10 -20.84 8.46 -28.21
CA ALA A 10 -20.64 7.41 -27.24
C ALA A 10 -19.54 7.89 -26.29
N SER A 11 -19.91 8.28 -25.07
CA SER A 11 -18.96 8.41 -23.98
C SER A 11 -18.33 7.02 -23.80
N GLN A 12 -17.04 6.87 -24.11
CA GLN A 12 -16.28 5.73 -23.62
C GLN A 12 -16.43 5.73 -22.09
N GLU A 13 -17.06 4.69 -21.54
CA GLU A 13 -17.06 4.47 -20.10
C GLU A 13 -15.60 4.31 -19.67
N GLN A 14 -15.08 5.33 -18.99
CA GLN A 14 -13.77 5.29 -18.38
C GLN A 14 -13.86 4.32 -17.20
N MET A 15 -13.05 3.25 -17.21
CA MET A 15 -12.99 2.31 -16.09
C MET A 15 -12.69 3.05 -14.80
N SER A 16 -13.38 2.70 -13.72
CA SER A 16 -13.11 3.21 -12.39
C SER A 16 -11.72 2.78 -11.90
N ALA A 17 -11.15 3.52 -10.93
CA ALA A 17 -9.87 3.15 -10.34
C ALA A 17 -9.90 1.73 -9.74
N GLN A 18 -11.03 1.32 -9.17
CA GLN A 18 -11.23 -0.02 -8.63
C GLN A 18 -11.15 -1.10 -9.71
N GLU A 19 -11.79 -0.89 -10.87
CA GLU A 19 -11.78 -1.84 -11.98
C GLU A 19 -10.38 -1.94 -12.60
N VAL A 20 -9.69 -0.81 -12.78
CA VAL A 20 -8.30 -0.77 -13.24
C VAL A 20 -7.39 -1.56 -12.28
N ALA A 21 -7.46 -1.26 -10.98
CA ALA A 21 -6.65 -1.94 -9.98
C ALA A 21 -6.92 -3.46 -9.96
N THR A 22 -8.19 -3.87 -9.98
CA THR A 22 -8.57 -5.29 -9.97
C THR A 22 -8.02 -6.03 -11.19
N ALA A 23 -8.18 -5.46 -12.38
CA ALA A 23 -7.66 -6.05 -13.62
C ALA A 23 -6.13 -6.11 -13.62
N PHE A 24 -5.47 -5.02 -13.20
CA PHE A 24 -4.03 -4.93 -13.20
C PHE A 24 -3.40 -5.92 -12.23
N ILE A 25 -3.88 -5.99 -10.98
CA ILE A 25 -3.33 -6.89 -9.96
C ILE A 25 -3.56 -8.35 -10.33
N GLY A 26 -4.73 -8.70 -10.88
CA GLY A 26 -4.96 -10.03 -11.43
C GLY A 26 -3.96 -10.39 -12.53
N HIS A 27 -3.69 -9.46 -13.45
CA HIS A 27 -2.68 -9.67 -14.50
C HIS A 27 -1.26 -9.81 -13.92
N TYR A 28 -0.90 -8.94 -12.98
CA TYR A 28 0.40 -8.94 -12.31
C TYR A 28 0.69 -10.27 -11.61
N TYR A 29 -0.23 -10.76 -10.75
CA TYR A 29 0.00 -12.02 -10.04
C TYR A 29 0.04 -13.23 -10.97
N ASN A 30 -0.79 -13.25 -12.02
CA ASN A 30 -0.72 -14.30 -13.04
C ASN A 30 0.64 -14.34 -13.74
N LEU A 31 1.23 -13.18 -14.05
CA LEU A 31 2.58 -13.11 -14.60
C LEU A 31 3.63 -13.53 -13.58
N CYS A 32 3.52 -13.07 -12.33
CA CYS A 32 4.44 -13.46 -11.27
C CYS A 32 4.47 -14.99 -11.06
N ASP A 33 3.31 -15.64 -11.10
CA ASP A 33 3.17 -17.08 -10.87
C ASP A 33 3.64 -17.94 -12.05
N ALA A 34 3.35 -17.50 -13.28
CA ALA A 34 3.61 -18.29 -14.49
C ALA A 34 4.89 -17.90 -15.24
N ASN A 35 5.25 -16.62 -15.25
CA ASN A 35 6.36 -16.08 -16.02
C ASN A 35 6.82 -14.70 -15.51
N VAL A 36 7.67 -14.68 -14.47
CA VAL A 36 8.16 -13.43 -13.83
C VAL A 36 8.85 -12.49 -14.84
N ASP A 37 9.46 -13.01 -15.91
CA ASP A 37 10.04 -12.16 -16.98
C ASP A 37 9.00 -11.27 -17.67
N GLY A 38 7.75 -11.73 -17.73
CA GLY A 38 6.64 -10.98 -18.28
C GLY A 38 6.25 -9.73 -17.47
N LEU A 39 6.78 -9.56 -16.26
CA LEU A 39 6.58 -8.35 -15.46
C LEU A 39 7.42 -7.17 -15.93
N ALA A 40 8.55 -7.39 -16.64
CA ALA A 40 9.46 -6.32 -17.04
C ALA A 40 8.77 -5.15 -17.78
N PRO A 41 7.84 -5.38 -18.72
CA PRO A 41 7.13 -4.30 -19.42
C PRO A 41 6.16 -3.48 -18.56
N LEU A 42 5.83 -3.94 -17.34
CA LEU A 42 4.97 -3.21 -16.41
C LEU A 42 5.75 -2.10 -15.66
N TYR A 43 7.08 -2.14 -15.70
CA TYR A 43 7.96 -1.17 -15.05
C TYR A 43 8.66 -0.27 -16.07
N GLN A 44 9.16 0.87 -15.59
CA GLN A 44 10.03 1.80 -16.32
C GLN A 44 11.37 1.94 -15.61
N ASP A 45 12.35 2.60 -16.23
CA ASP A 45 13.68 2.82 -15.65
C ASP A 45 13.64 3.55 -14.30
N GLY A 46 12.65 4.41 -14.11
CA GLY A 46 12.40 5.13 -12.86
C GLY A 46 11.56 4.38 -11.83
N SER A 47 11.07 3.17 -12.14
CA SER A 47 10.27 2.38 -11.21
C SER A 47 11.13 1.85 -10.07
N LEU A 48 10.52 1.74 -8.89
CA LEU A 48 11.16 1.21 -7.69
C LEU A 48 10.34 0.04 -7.15
N ALA A 49 11.01 -1.06 -6.82
CA ALA A 49 10.43 -2.11 -6.00
C ALA A 49 11.22 -2.27 -4.71
N THR A 50 10.54 -2.38 -3.58
CA THR A 50 11.13 -2.73 -2.28
C THR A 50 10.61 -4.10 -1.89
N VAL A 51 11.48 -5.11 -1.85
CA VAL A 51 11.10 -6.49 -1.55
C VAL A 51 11.85 -6.92 -0.30
N GLU A 52 11.11 -7.18 0.79
CA GLU A 52 11.67 -7.65 2.06
C GLU A 52 12.76 -6.74 2.65
N GLY A 53 12.67 -5.41 2.47
CA GLY A 53 13.68 -4.45 2.92
C GLY A 53 14.65 -3.99 1.84
N GLU A 54 14.73 -4.69 0.70
CA GLU A 54 15.71 -4.37 -0.34
C GLU A 54 15.07 -3.58 -1.48
N GLN A 55 15.55 -2.36 -1.71
CA GLN A 55 15.10 -1.50 -2.80
C GLN A 55 15.86 -1.80 -4.11
N HIS A 56 15.11 -1.92 -5.21
CA HIS A 56 15.60 -2.18 -6.55
C HIS A 56 14.98 -1.19 -7.54
N GLN A 57 15.81 -0.62 -8.41
CA GLN A 57 15.36 0.33 -9.42
C GLN A 57 15.41 -0.28 -10.82
N GLY A 58 14.35 -0.03 -11.59
CA GLY A 58 14.24 -0.37 -13.00
C GLY A 58 13.91 -1.85 -13.27
N PRO A 59 13.39 -2.18 -14.47
CA PRO A 59 12.75 -3.46 -14.72
C PRO A 59 13.66 -4.67 -14.51
N ALA A 60 14.92 -4.57 -14.93
CA ALA A 60 15.88 -5.67 -14.86
C ALA A 60 16.20 -6.08 -13.42
N ASN A 61 16.45 -5.10 -12.54
CA ASN A 61 16.79 -5.38 -11.14
C ASN A 61 15.55 -5.87 -10.37
N ILE A 62 14.38 -5.28 -10.64
CA ILE A 62 13.12 -5.67 -10.01
C ILE A 62 12.77 -7.11 -10.36
N VAL A 63 12.77 -7.48 -11.65
CA VAL A 63 12.49 -8.85 -12.10
C VAL A 63 13.52 -9.84 -11.55
N ALA A 64 14.80 -9.46 -11.51
CA ALA A 64 15.84 -10.31 -10.92
C ALA A 64 15.58 -10.58 -9.43
N LYS A 65 15.17 -9.57 -8.66
CA LYS A 65 14.81 -9.73 -7.24
C LYS A 65 13.57 -10.60 -7.06
N LEU A 66 12.50 -10.37 -7.81
CA LEU A 66 11.27 -11.18 -7.73
C LEU A 66 11.56 -12.65 -8.06
N LYS A 67 12.40 -12.93 -9.06
CA LYS A 67 12.87 -14.29 -9.38
C LYS A 67 13.65 -14.94 -8.24
N SER A 68 14.41 -14.17 -7.46
CA SER A 68 15.20 -14.69 -6.35
C SER A 68 14.35 -15.25 -5.20
N LEU A 69 13.06 -14.90 -5.14
CA LEU A 69 12.11 -15.49 -4.19
C LEU A 69 11.83 -16.98 -4.48
N GLY A 70 12.09 -17.43 -5.72
CA GLY A 70 11.74 -18.76 -6.21
C GLY A 70 10.40 -18.78 -6.95
N GLN A 71 9.87 -19.97 -7.22
CA GLN A 71 8.56 -20.09 -7.85
C GLN A 71 7.48 -19.75 -6.83
N VAL A 72 6.56 -18.87 -7.20
CA VAL A 72 5.49 -18.42 -6.31
C VAL A 72 4.11 -18.83 -6.84
N THR A 73 3.13 -18.88 -5.94
CA THR A 73 1.71 -18.99 -6.28
C THR A 73 0.93 -18.09 -5.34
N HIS A 74 0.20 -17.13 -5.89
CA HIS A 74 -0.56 -16.17 -5.12
C HIS A 74 -2.03 -16.59 -4.99
N VAL A 75 -2.60 -16.29 -3.83
CA VAL A 75 -4.04 -16.26 -3.59
C VAL A 75 -4.37 -14.90 -2.99
N GLN A 76 -4.84 -13.96 -3.81
CA GLN A 76 -5.26 -12.64 -3.35
C GLN A 76 -6.51 -12.77 -2.45
N GLN A 77 -6.48 -12.11 -1.29
CA GLN A 77 -7.58 -12.10 -0.34
C GLN A 77 -8.27 -10.73 -0.27
N SER A 78 -7.50 -9.65 -0.25
CA SER A 78 -8.05 -8.29 -0.20
C SER A 78 -7.40 -7.37 -1.21
N LEU A 79 -8.11 -6.29 -1.52
CA LEU A 79 -7.65 -5.21 -2.39
C LEU A 79 -8.29 -3.90 -1.95
N ASP A 80 -7.48 -2.98 -1.44
CA ASP A 80 -7.86 -1.60 -1.17
C ASP A 80 -7.30 -0.70 -2.27
N VAL A 81 -8.12 0.26 -2.71
CA VAL A 81 -7.76 1.18 -3.78
C VAL A 81 -8.08 2.59 -3.33
N GLN A 82 -7.07 3.46 -3.34
CA GLN A 82 -7.20 4.88 -3.03
C GLN A 82 -6.58 5.73 -4.14
N PRO A 83 -7.08 6.95 -4.36
CA PRO A 83 -6.36 7.92 -5.18
C PRO A 83 -5.01 8.22 -4.51
N SER A 84 -3.94 8.29 -5.30
CA SER A 84 -2.65 8.78 -4.80
C SER A 84 -2.62 10.31 -4.85
N LEU A 85 -1.57 10.93 -4.30
CA LEU A 85 -1.35 12.38 -4.38
C LEU A 85 -1.38 12.96 -5.81
N SER A 86 -0.85 12.23 -6.79
CA SER A 86 -1.00 12.61 -8.21
C SER A 86 -2.35 12.14 -8.75
N PRO A 87 -3.11 12.98 -9.47
CA PRO A 87 -4.40 12.60 -10.05
C PRO A 87 -4.28 11.54 -11.16
N SER A 88 -3.07 11.31 -11.70
CA SER A 88 -2.80 10.22 -12.63
C SER A 88 -2.42 8.91 -11.95
N ALA A 89 -2.35 8.89 -10.61
CA ALA A 89 -1.82 7.77 -9.85
C ALA A 89 -2.87 7.13 -8.94
N ILE A 90 -2.78 5.80 -8.82
CA ILE A 90 -3.66 4.97 -8.00
C ILE A 90 -2.78 4.23 -7.01
N SER A 91 -3.13 4.32 -5.72
CA SER A 91 -2.53 3.56 -4.64
C SER A 91 -3.35 2.29 -4.42
N ILE A 92 -2.68 1.14 -4.40
CA ILE A 92 -3.31 -0.16 -4.27
C ILE A 92 -2.62 -0.90 -3.12
N PHE A 93 -3.41 -1.42 -2.18
CA PHE A 93 -2.90 -2.26 -1.11
C PHE A 93 -3.57 -3.63 -1.17
N ALA A 94 -2.78 -4.66 -1.44
CA ALA A 94 -3.22 -6.03 -1.59
C ALA A 94 -2.69 -6.89 -0.45
N THR A 95 -3.52 -7.79 0.06
CA THR A 95 -3.07 -8.85 0.97
C THR A 95 -3.55 -10.20 0.47
N GLY A 96 -2.85 -11.26 0.86
CA GLY A 96 -3.22 -12.62 0.46
C GLY A 96 -2.28 -13.67 1.01
N ALA A 97 -2.37 -14.87 0.43
CA ALA A 97 -1.43 -15.95 0.68
C ALA A 97 -0.46 -16.09 -0.49
N ILE A 98 0.78 -16.43 -0.19
CA ILE A 98 1.84 -16.73 -1.16
C ILE A 98 2.47 -18.08 -0.81
N THR A 99 2.52 -18.99 -1.78
CA THR A 99 3.22 -20.27 -1.64
C THR A 99 4.53 -20.22 -2.38
N ILE A 100 5.65 -20.47 -1.70
CA ILE A 100 7.00 -20.40 -2.27
C ILE A 100 7.55 -21.80 -2.49
N ASN A 101 8.04 -22.04 -3.71
CA ASN A 101 8.57 -23.32 -4.20
C ASN A 101 7.62 -24.51 -3.93
N GLY A 102 6.31 -24.27 -3.91
CA GLY A 102 5.27 -25.28 -3.70
C GLY A 102 5.27 -25.96 -2.32
N THR A 103 6.03 -25.44 -1.35
CA THR A 103 6.21 -26.12 -0.05
C THR A 103 5.60 -25.35 1.12
N GLN A 104 5.98 -24.08 1.25
CA GLN A 104 5.59 -23.26 2.39
C GLN A 104 4.66 -22.15 1.95
N GLN A 105 3.49 -22.09 2.59
CA GLN A 105 2.56 -20.98 2.46
C GLN A 105 2.84 -19.94 3.55
N TYR A 106 2.79 -18.68 3.15
CA TYR A 106 2.86 -17.49 4.00
C TYR A 106 1.72 -16.55 3.63
N HIS A 107 1.53 -15.52 4.44
CA HIS A 107 0.75 -14.36 4.01
C HIS A 107 1.68 -13.31 3.42
N PHE A 108 1.13 -12.45 2.57
CA PHE A 108 1.83 -11.27 2.08
C PHE A 108 0.96 -10.04 2.22
N ALA A 109 1.62 -8.90 2.29
CA ALA A 109 1.04 -7.60 2.08
C ALA A 109 1.88 -6.87 1.03
N GLN A 110 1.23 -6.26 0.05
CA GLN A 110 1.90 -5.63 -1.07
C GLN A 110 1.22 -4.32 -1.43
N TYR A 111 2.02 -3.26 -1.56
CA TYR A 111 1.57 -1.97 -2.05
C TYR A 111 2.01 -1.76 -3.50
N PHE A 112 1.14 -1.19 -4.31
CA PHE A 112 1.44 -0.76 -5.67
C PHE A 112 1.03 0.70 -5.88
N GLN A 113 1.86 1.46 -6.59
CA GLN A 113 1.47 2.75 -7.16
C GLN A 113 1.43 2.61 -8.68
N LEU A 114 0.22 2.59 -9.25
CA LEU A 114 0.04 2.67 -10.69
C LEU A 114 0.01 4.12 -11.14
N VAL A 115 0.60 4.40 -12.29
CA VAL A 115 0.58 5.73 -12.91
C VAL A 115 0.11 5.60 -14.35
N ALA A 116 -0.92 6.38 -14.68
CA ALA A 116 -1.47 6.44 -16.02
C ALA A 116 -0.52 7.18 -16.98
N THR A 117 -0.25 6.59 -18.14
CA THR A 117 0.47 7.22 -19.27
C THR A 117 -0.47 7.66 -20.40
N GLY A 118 -1.73 7.21 -20.34
CA GLY A 118 -2.79 7.52 -21.28
C GLY A 118 -4.07 6.75 -20.92
N PRO A 119 -5.16 6.92 -21.70
CA PRO A 119 -6.40 6.19 -21.47
C PRO A 119 -6.17 4.66 -21.47
N GLY A 120 -6.39 4.02 -20.33
CA GLY A 120 -6.22 2.57 -20.17
C GLY A 120 -4.77 2.06 -20.13
N ALA A 121 -3.77 2.95 -20.16
CA ALA A 121 -2.35 2.58 -20.14
C ALA A 121 -1.71 2.99 -18.81
N TYR A 122 -1.12 2.01 -18.12
CA TYR A 122 -0.54 2.17 -16.79
C TYR A 122 0.83 1.49 -16.70
N TYR A 123 1.70 2.03 -15.85
CA TYR A 123 2.91 1.35 -15.40
C TYR A 123 2.99 1.38 -13.87
N LEU A 124 3.80 0.48 -13.30
CA LEU A 124 4.11 0.42 -11.88
C LEU A 124 5.23 1.40 -11.54
N GLN A 125 4.91 2.45 -10.80
CA GLN A 125 5.90 3.39 -10.30
C GLN A 125 6.58 2.85 -9.03
N ASN A 126 5.79 2.35 -8.09
CA ASN A 126 6.26 1.79 -6.83
C ASN A 126 5.61 0.43 -6.58
N ASP A 127 6.38 -0.50 -6.04
CA ASP A 127 5.96 -1.86 -5.67
C ASP A 127 6.65 -2.22 -4.34
N MET A 128 5.90 -2.41 -3.25
CA MET A 128 6.49 -2.75 -1.94
C MET A 128 5.89 -4.08 -1.48
N LEU A 129 6.69 -5.14 -1.48
CA LEU A 129 6.26 -6.49 -1.10
C LEU A 129 6.86 -6.87 0.25
N ARG A 130 5.97 -7.30 1.15
CA ARG A 130 6.31 -7.93 2.43
C ARG A 130 5.68 -9.30 2.56
N ILE A 131 6.47 -10.29 2.94
CA ILE A 131 6.03 -11.60 3.38
C ILE A 131 5.82 -11.53 4.90
N CYS A 132 4.59 -11.81 5.33
CA CYS A 132 4.20 -11.86 6.73
C CYS A 132 4.53 -13.24 7.29
N TYR A 133 5.69 -13.35 7.95
CA TYR A 133 6.11 -14.60 8.58
C TYR A 133 5.37 -14.85 9.89
N PRO A 134 4.92 -16.08 10.17
CA PRO A 134 4.17 -16.41 11.40
C PRO A 134 4.98 -16.35 12.70
N LYS A 135 6.28 -16.07 12.65
CA LYS A 135 7.19 -16.05 13.83
C LYS A 135 7.97 -14.74 13.89
N ASP A 136 8.49 -14.45 15.09
CA ASP A 136 9.38 -13.34 15.43
C ASP A 136 10.73 -13.42 14.71
N THR A 137 10.71 -13.48 13.38
CA THR A 137 11.85 -13.06 12.59
C THR A 137 12.00 -11.57 12.90
N GLN A 138 12.93 -11.25 13.80
CA GLN A 138 13.36 -9.88 14.05
C GLN A 138 13.98 -9.37 12.75
N LEU A 139 13.14 -8.84 11.87
CA LEU A 139 13.57 -8.03 10.76
C LEU A 139 13.87 -6.67 11.36
N THR A 140 15.13 -6.29 11.40
CA THR A 140 15.55 -4.98 11.88
C THR A 140 14.81 -3.91 11.08
N PRO A 141 14.12 -2.95 11.73
CA PRO A 141 13.57 -1.80 11.04
C PRO A 141 14.72 -1.07 10.35
N ASP A 142 14.71 -1.01 9.02
CA ASP A 142 15.58 -0.10 8.29
C ASP A 142 14.93 1.28 8.31
N THR A 143 14.99 1.91 9.49
CA THR A 143 14.38 3.22 9.70
C THR A 143 15.40 4.29 9.38
N SER A 144 15.10 5.13 8.40
CA SER A 144 15.56 6.52 8.51
C SER A 144 15.08 7.07 9.87
N GLU A 145 15.95 7.81 10.58
CA GLU A 145 15.64 8.31 11.94
C GLU A 145 14.27 9.02 12.01
N ILE A 146 13.88 9.69 10.92
CA ILE A 146 12.63 10.43 10.79
C ILE A 146 11.40 9.50 10.72
N ALA A 147 11.44 8.45 9.89
CA ALA A 147 10.29 7.54 9.75
C ALA A 147 10.04 6.75 11.04
N GLY A 148 11.12 6.32 11.70
CA GLY A 148 11.05 5.65 13.00
C GLY A 148 10.42 6.55 14.08
N ALA A 149 10.86 7.80 14.18
CA ALA A 149 10.33 8.75 15.16
C ALA A 149 8.85 9.07 14.91
N PHE A 150 8.46 9.34 13.66
CA PHE A 150 7.08 9.65 13.29
C PHE A 150 6.15 8.46 13.58
N MET A 151 6.52 7.25 13.17
CA MET A 151 5.70 6.06 13.40
C MET A 151 5.62 5.70 14.88
N ASN A 152 6.72 5.83 15.62
CA ASN A 152 6.69 5.63 17.07
C ASN A 152 5.72 6.63 17.74
N HIS A 153 5.73 7.90 17.32
CA HIS A 153 4.78 8.88 17.81
C HIS A 153 3.33 8.52 17.43
N TYR A 154 3.09 8.12 16.17
CA TYR A 154 1.78 7.72 15.67
C TYR A 154 1.19 6.56 16.50
N TYR A 155 1.90 5.43 16.61
CA TYR A 155 1.38 4.25 17.32
C TYR A 155 1.28 4.48 18.83
N THR A 156 2.22 5.19 19.44
CA THR A 156 2.10 5.57 20.86
C THR A 156 0.87 6.43 21.10
N THR A 157 0.60 7.37 20.20
CA THR A 157 -0.59 8.23 20.28
C THR A 157 -1.85 7.41 20.10
N TYR A 158 -1.90 6.48 19.13
CA TYR A 158 -3.04 5.59 18.97
C TYR A 158 -3.29 4.76 20.24
N ASP A 159 -2.26 4.13 20.80
CA ASP A 159 -2.38 3.22 21.95
C ASP A 159 -2.81 3.92 23.24
N THR A 160 -2.44 5.20 23.41
CA THR A 160 -2.63 5.93 24.68
C THR A 160 -3.66 7.05 24.63
N ASN A 161 -3.83 7.68 23.47
CA ASN A 161 -4.70 8.85 23.28
C ASN A 161 -5.12 8.99 21.80
N PRO A 162 -6.08 8.18 21.30
CA PRO A 162 -6.48 8.19 19.89
C PRO A 162 -7.01 9.55 19.42
N ASP A 163 -7.51 10.40 20.33
CA ASP A 163 -7.89 11.79 20.01
C ASP A 163 -6.72 12.63 19.46
N GLY A 164 -5.48 12.32 19.89
CA GLY A 164 -4.28 12.99 19.43
C GLY A 164 -3.93 12.72 17.97
N LEU A 165 -4.48 11.66 17.36
CA LEU A 165 -4.20 11.31 15.98
C LEU A 165 -4.75 12.34 14.98
N ALA A 166 -5.80 13.08 15.33
CA ALA A 166 -6.44 14.04 14.41
C ALA A 166 -5.44 15.05 13.82
N GLY A 167 -4.44 15.46 14.60
CA GLY A 167 -3.41 16.42 14.17
C GLY A 167 -2.36 15.86 13.20
N LEU A 168 -2.29 14.54 13.03
CA LEU A 168 -1.35 13.87 12.14
C LEU A 168 -1.90 13.71 10.72
N TYR A 169 -3.21 13.88 10.53
CA TYR A 169 -3.88 13.69 9.24
C TYR A 169 -4.18 15.02 8.56
N LEU A 170 -4.06 15.02 7.23
CA LEU A 170 -4.57 16.11 6.40
C LEU A 170 -6.10 16.19 6.44
N PRO A 171 -6.70 17.38 6.17
CA PRO A 171 -8.16 17.52 6.13
C PRO A 171 -8.85 16.60 5.12
N ASN A 172 -8.18 16.29 4.01
CA ASN A 172 -8.66 15.41 2.95
C ASN A 172 -8.07 13.98 3.04
N ALA A 173 -7.56 13.59 4.21
CA ALA A 173 -6.99 12.27 4.40
C ALA A 173 -8.07 11.17 4.37
N SER A 174 -7.66 9.95 4.05
CA SER A 174 -8.56 8.79 4.05
C SER A 174 -7.90 7.56 4.68
N LEU A 175 -8.62 6.94 5.63
CA LEU A 175 -8.28 5.65 6.21
C LEU A 175 -9.14 4.56 5.56
N HIS A 176 -8.52 3.50 5.04
CA HIS A 176 -9.18 2.23 4.79
C HIS A 176 -8.83 1.25 5.90
N PHE A 177 -9.77 1.00 6.81
CA PHE A 177 -9.60 0.06 7.91
C PHE A 177 -10.38 -1.22 7.61
N GLU A 178 -9.69 -2.35 7.41
CA GLU A 178 -10.31 -3.63 7.03
C GLU A 178 -11.19 -3.51 5.76
N GLY A 179 -10.87 -2.59 4.86
CA GLY A 179 -11.61 -2.33 3.62
C GLY A 179 -12.80 -1.38 3.74
N GLN A 180 -13.03 -0.81 4.92
CA GLN A 180 -14.01 0.25 5.11
C GLN A 180 -13.31 1.62 5.06
N GLN A 181 -13.85 2.53 4.25
CA GLN A 181 -13.30 3.87 4.07
C GLN A 181 -13.83 4.85 5.13
N PHE A 182 -12.94 5.66 5.69
CA PHE A 182 -13.21 6.73 6.65
C PHE A 182 -12.45 7.99 6.22
N ASP A 183 -13.19 9.01 5.81
CA ASP A 183 -12.61 10.23 5.25
C ASP A 183 -12.56 11.36 6.29
N GLY A 184 -11.40 11.99 6.38
CA GLY A 184 -11.12 13.13 7.23
C GLY A 184 -10.77 12.74 8.68
N PRO A 185 -9.99 13.57 9.39
CA PRO A 185 -9.43 13.23 10.70
C PRO A 185 -10.48 12.81 11.75
N ALA A 186 -11.68 13.41 11.73
CA ALA A 186 -12.73 13.09 12.69
C ALA A 186 -13.25 11.64 12.54
N ALA A 187 -13.57 11.22 11.31
CA ALA A 187 -14.07 9.87 11.05
C ALA A 187 -12.99 8.80 11.33
N ILE A 188 -11.74 9.13 11.01
CA ILE A 188 -10.57 8.28 11.28
C ILE A 188 -10.42 8.05 12.80
N VAL A 189 -10.41 9.12 13.60
CA VAL A 189 -10.31 9.02 15.06
C VAL A 189 -11.50 8.27 15.66
N GLU A 190 -12.72 8.54 15.19
CA GLU A 190 -13.91 7.80 15.65
C GLU A 190 -13.78 6.29 15.36
N LYS A 191 -13.30 5.92 14.16
CA LYS A 191 -13.05 4.52 13.84
C LYS A 191 -12.03 3.89 14.78
N HIS A 192 -10.90 4.56 15.02
CA HIS A 192 -9.88 4.06 15.94
C HIS A 192 -10.39 3.84 17.36
N LYS A 193 -11.29 4.72 17.86
CA LYS A 193 -11.94 4.55 19.17
C LYS A 193 -12.87 3.34 19.22
N VAL A 194 -13.58 3.05 18.12
CA VAL A 194 -14.49 1.89 18.03
C VAL A 194 -13.74 0.55 18.07
N VAL A 195 -12.48 0.51 17.62
CA VAL A 195 -11.63 -0.69 17.72
C VAL A 195 -11.38 -1.09 19.19
N GLY A 196 -11.35 -0.11 20.10
CA GLY A 196 -11.12 -0.31 21.53
C GLY A 196 -9.67 -0.06 21.95
N GLN A 197 -9.29 -0.56 23.12
CA GLN A 197 -7.92 -0.42 23.62
C GLN A 197 -6.99 -1.31 22.80
N VAL A 198 -5.95 -0.72 22.23
CA VAL A 198 -4.99 -1.41 21.37
C VAL A 198 -3.59 -1.35 21.94
N THR A 199 -2.74 -2.29 21.53
CA THR A 199 -1.29 -2.24 21.75
C THR A 199 -0.59 -2.72 20.50
N HIS A 200 0.19 -1.83 19.88
CA HIS A 200 0.96 -2.14 18.69
C HIS A 200 2.38 -2.58 19.04
N GLN A 201 2.85 -3.61 18.36
CA GLN A 201 4.24 -4.07 18.39
C GLN A 201 4.77 -4.08 16.95
N ILE A 202 5.56 -3.06 16.63
CA ILE A 202 6.10 -2.89 15.28
C ILE A 202 7.21 -3.91 15.05
N GLN A 203 7.12 -4.64 13.94
CA GLN A 203 8.12 -5.62 13.52
C GLN A 203 8.97 -5.07 12.39
N THR A 204 8.35 -4.54 11.35
CA THR A 204 9.05 -3.90 10.23
C THR A 204 8.52 -2.51 9.97
N LEU A 205 9.42 -1.63 9.55
CA LEU A 205 9.11 -0.31 9.08
C LEU A 205 10.03 -0.01 7.91
N GLU A 206 9.46 0.40 6.79
CA GLU A 206 10.17 0.86 5.61
C GLU A 206 9.71 2.24 5.22
N LEU A 207 10.63 3.04 4.70
CA LEU A 207 10.35 4.32 4.08
C LEU A 207 10.80 4.28 2.61
N GLN A 208 9.92 4.68 1.70
CA GLN A 208 10.26 4.91 0.31
C GLN A 208 9.78 6.30 -0.11
N GLN A 209 10.68 7.13 -0.64
CA GLN A 209 10.30 8.43 -1.18
C GLN A 209 9.53 8.25 -2.49
N GLN A 210 8.43 8.97 -2.67
CA GLN A 210 7.71 8.95 -3.94
C GLN A 210 8.40 9.88 -4.93
N SER A 211 8.74 9.34 -6.10
CA SER A 211 9.28 10.10 -7.22
C SER A 211 8.22 10.94 -7.95
N ILE A 212 6.93 10.69 -7.69
CA ILE A 212 5.80 11.35 -8.36
C ILE A 212 4.82 11.86 -7.31
N GLY A 213 4.40 13.13 -7.45
CA GLY A 213 3.40 13.77 -6.60
C GLY A 213 3.92 14.92 -5.73
N GLY A 214 5.22 15.18 -5.70
CA GLY A 214 5.82 16.24 -4.88
C GLY A 214 6.61 15.69 -3.71
N ASN A 215 6.64 16.41 -2.58
CA ASN A 215 7.32 15.97 -1.35
C ASN A 215 6.45 14.91 -0.65
N ALA A 216 6.40 13.69 -1.18
CA ALA A 216 5.61 12.61 -0.63
C ALA A 216 6.45 11.38 -0.30
N ALA A 217 6.10 10.72 0.79
CA ALA A 217 6.77 9.54 1.30
C ALA A 217 5.76 8.41 1.53
N CYS A 218 6.18 7.18 1.32
CA CYS A 218 5.44 5.98 1.66
C CYS A 218 6.09 5.31 2.86
N ILE A 219 5.29 4.95 3.85
CA ILE A 219 5.75 4.10 4.95
C ILE A 219 4.95 2.80 4.92
N PHE A 220 5.66 1.68 4.94
CA PHE A 220 5.05 0.36 5.04
C PHE A 220 5.43 -0.25 6.38
N VAL A 221 4.42 -0.64 7.15
CA VAL A 221 4.58 -1.18 8.50
C VAL A 221 3.97 -2.56 8.58
N THR A 222 4.70 -3.50 9.18
CA THR A 222 4.11 -4.75 9.64
C THR A 222 4.38 -4.92 11.12
N GLY A 223 3.46 -5.59 11.81
CA GLY A 223 3.58 -5.78 13.24
C GLY A 223 2.50 -6.67 13.81
N ARG A 224 2.38 -6.61 15.13
CA ARG A 224 1.30 -7.26 15.88
C ARG A 224 0.44 -6.23 16.59
N LEU A 225 -0.87 -6.47 16.59
CA LEU A 225 -1.89 -5.67 17.25
C LEU A 225 -2.62 -6.53 18.26
N SER A 226 -2.57 -6.18 19.54
CA SER A 226 -3.46 -6.74 20.57
C SER A 226 -4.62 -5.77 20.80
N ILE A 227 -5.84 -6.31 20.91
CA ILE A 227 -7.05 -5.55 21.21
C ILE A 227 -7.58 -6.03 22.55
N GLY A 228 -7.80 -5.14 23.51
CA GLY A 228 -8.33 -5.49 24.83
C GLY A 228 -7.46 -6.44 25.67
N GLY A 229 -6.20 -6.66 25.29
CA GLY A 229 -5.31 -7.63 25.92
C GLY A 229 -5.43 -9.05 25.37
N ASP A 230 -6.18 -9.25 24.28
CA ASP A 230 -6.29 -10.54 23.59
C ASP A 230 -5.00 -10.93 22.86
N ASN A 231 -5.00 -12.17 22.34
CA ASN A 231 -3.89 -12.68 21.53
C ASN A 231 -3.56 -11.71 20.38
N PRO A 232 -2.28 -11.30 20.22
CA PRO A 232 -1.91 -10.37 19.17
C PRO A 232 -2.16 -10.96 17.78
N LEU A 233 -2.80 -10.18 16.91
CA LEU A 233 -2.99 -10.47 15.50
C LEU A 233 -1.89 -9.80 14.69
N GLN A 234 -1.48 -10.41 13.57
CA GLN A 234 -0.59 -9.74 12.64
C GLN A 234 -1.35 -8.63 11.89
N PHE A 235 -0.67 -7.54 11.59
CA PHE A 235 -1.22 -6.49 10.74
C PHE A 235 -0.17 -6.01 9.74
N ALA A 236 -0.66 -5.47 8.64
CA ALA A 236 0.09 -4.66 7.70
C ALA A 236 -0.63 -3.32 7.52
N GLN A 237 0.14 -2.24 7.49
CA GLN A 237 -0.38 -0.90 7.34
C GLN A 237 0.51 -0.10 6.39
N PHE A 238 -0.12 0.58 5.45
CA PHE A 238 0.52 1.47 4.51
C PHE A 238 0.11 2.90 4.79
N PHE A 239 1.08 3.82 4.78
CA PHE A 239 0.87 5.25 4.91
C PHE A 239 1.45 5.99 3.72
N GLN A 240 0.70 6.94 3.17
CA GLN A 240 1.23 7.99 2.30
C GLN A 240 1.28 9.30 3.07
N LEU A 241 2.48 9.85 3.23
CA LEU A 241 2.74 11.11 3.88
C LEU A 241 2.99 12.18 2.82
N VAL A 242 2.58 13.40 3.13
CA VAL A 242 2.86 14.59 2.32
C VAL A 242 3.61 15.57 3.22
N GLY A 243 4.80 15.94 2.78
CA GLY A 243 5.64 16.94 3.41
C GLY A 243 5.27 18.34 2.94
N ASP A 244 5.24 19.29 3.87
CA ASP A 244 5.06 20.71 3.57
C ASP A 244 6.38 21.39 3.16
N ALA A 245 6.35 22.71 3.01
CA ALA A 245 7.53 23.50 2.64
C ALA A 245 8.57 23.61 3.77
N ASN A 246 8.19 23.31 5.02
CA ASN A 246 9.05 23.34 6.20
C ASN A 246 9.68 21.98 6.50
N GLY A 247 9.22 20.93 5.80
CA GLY A 247 9.68 19.55 6.00
C GLY A 247 8.84 18.77 7.03
N ASP A 248 7.72 19.33 7.49
CA ASP A 248 6.78 18.63 8.34
C ASP A 248 5.88 17.72 7.50
N TYR A 249 5.62 16.51 7.99
CA TYR A 249 4.82 15.50 7.26
C TYR A 249 3.45 15.30 7.90
N ALA A 250 2.43 15.15 7.05
CA ALA A 250 1.08 14.77 7.45
C ALA A 250 0.56 13.60 6.60
N LEU A 251 -0.33 12.81 7.17
CA LEU A 251 -0.92 11.62 6.54
C LEU A 251 -2.00 12.02 5.53
N LEU A 252 -1.88 11.54 4.31
CA LEU A 252 -2.89 11.63 3.26
C LEU A 252 -3.68 10.33 3.15
N ASN A 253 -2.98 9.21 3.00
CA ASN A 253 -3.59 7.90 2.85
C ASN A 253 -3.10 6.97 3.94
N ASP A 254 -4.01 6.18 4.48
CA ASP A 254 -3.77 5.16 5.49
C ASP A 254 -4.58 3.91 5.12
N MET A 255 -3.92 2.78 4.92
CA MET A 255 -4.57 1.51 4.57
C MET A 255 -4.11 0.44 5.56
N PHE A 256 -5.04 -0.02 6.39
CA PHE A 256 -4.80 -0.98 7.47
C PHE A 256 -5.51 -2.30 7.20
N ARG A 257 -4.75 -3.41 7.32
CA ARG A 257 -5.26 -4.78 7.25
C ARG A 257 -4.70 -5.66 8.36
N LEU A 258 -5.58 -6.41 9.01
CA LEU A 258 -5.23 -7.59 9.79
C LEU A 258 -4.87 -8.73 8.84
N ILE A 259 -3.86 -9.49 9.24
CA ILE A 259 -3.39 -10.67 8.54
C ILE A 259 -3.86 -11.89 9.34
N TYR A 260 -4.92 -12.53 8.84
CA TYR A 260 -5.53 -13.70 9.45
C TYR A 260 -4.81 -14.97 9.00
N ALA A 261 -4.34 -15.77 9.96
CA ALA A 261 -3.72 -17.08 9.73
C ALA A 261 -4.73 -18.18 9.37
#